data_AF-A0A5J4Y7G2-F1
#
_entry.id   AF-A0A5J4Y7G2-F1
#
_cell.length_a   1.000
_cell.length_b   1.000
_cell.length_c   1.000
_cell.angle_alpha   90.00
_cell.angle_beta   90.00
_cell.angle_gamma   90.00
#
_symmetry.space_group_name_H-M   'P 1'
#
loop_
_entity.id
_entity.type
_entity.pdbx_description
1 polymer ?
#
loop_
_entity_poly.entity_id
_entity_poly.type
_entity_poly.pdbx_seq_one_letter_code
_entity_poly.pdbx_strand_id
1 'polypeptide(L)'
;MATRQARRDANKEGKLYSVKTGFNTIFTHIGLAATTLQAVQLVSPILIASNVLANLHVLRCLETTAGDVPKLDQTFFSNCMYAVTHATGHKAVQFDRAKNGELTKSLDIYLQQLPQGHQPLERPTLIKDILNAASLMARTNFKNHIVTNYFSRTLSWIRLQLGQQAFFANMDSRIASSWAKFVCRAAADNITNIWDLLPRYTSLAQPPQHIMDDLENLVATMQQLMGPLPVTEWSLQRRPESYLPWLQLVLKDFEEAQDTPDAPKLFSMLPQSNNTTKFITISSTSLQKLLLAT
;
A
#
# COMPACT_ATOMS: atom_id res chain seq x y z
N MET A 1 17.52 11.39 18.62
CA MET A 1 17.28 10.87 17.26
C MET A 1 18.61 10.90 16.49
N ALA A 2 19.28 9.76 16.30
CA ALA A 2 20.47 9.70 15.44
C ALA A 2 20.05 10.02 14.00
N THR A 3 20.52 11.14 13.48
CA THR A 3 20.12 11.69 12.19
C THR A 3 20.55 10.75 11.07
N ARG A 4 19.75 10.69 9.99
CA ARG A 4 20.02 9.93 8.77
C ARG A 4 21.43 10.19 8.19
N GLN A 5 22.00 11.35 8.54
CA GLN A 5 23.37 11.76 8.23
C GLN A 5 24.42 10.94 9.01
N ALA A 6 24.26 10.76 10.33
CA ALA A 6 25.15 9.93 11.14
C ALA A 6 25.22 8.47 10.65
N ARG A 7 24.10 7.92 10.16
CA ARG A 7 24.06 6.60 9.52
C ARG A 7 24.81 6.57 8.17
N ARG A 8 24.74 7.64 7.38
CA ARG A 8 25.48 7.76 6.11
C ARG A 8 26.98 7.88 6.33
N ASP A 9 27.38 8.65 7.33
CA ASP A 9 28.79 8.87 7.65
C ASP A 9 29.42 7.60 8.24
N ALA A 10 28.70 6.88 9.11
CA ALA A 10 29.12 5.57 9.61
C ALA A 10 29.24 4.48 8.52
N ASN A 11 28.39 4.52 7.48
CA ASN A 11 28.50 3.65 6.32
C ASN A 11 29.72 4.00 5.43
N LYS A 12 30.07 5.29 5.31
CA LYS A 12 31.26 5.75 4.56
C LYS A 12 32.57 5.38 5.26
N GLU A 13 32.58 5.40 6.59
CA GLU A 13 33.74 5.02 7.40
C GLU A 13 33.92 3.49 7.55
N GLY A 14 33.09 2.67 6.88
CA GLY A 14 33.15 1.21 7.02
C GLY A 14 32.82 0.70 8.43
N LYS A 15 32.24 1.52 9.31
CA LYS A 15 31.89 1.15 10.68
C LYS A 15 30.57 0.38 10.78
N LEU A 16 29.75 0.41 9.72
CA LEU A 16 28.55 -0.40 9.56
C LEU A 16 28.59 -1.10 8.20
N TYR A 17 28.90 -2.40 8.22
CA TYR A 17 28.73 -3.24 7.04
C TYR A 17 27.30 -3.78 7.03
N SER A 18 26.47 -3.28 6.13
CA SER A 18 25.30 -4.05 5.70
C SER A 18 25.79 -5.07 4.70
N VAL A 19 26.14 -6.26 5.20
CA VAL A 19 26.44 -7.41 4.34
C VAL A 19 25.11 -7.88 3.74
N LYS A 20 24.79 -7.37 2.53
CA LYS A 20 23.73 -7.94 1.70
C LYS A 20 24.30 -9.19 1.02
N THR A 21 24.39 -10.29 1.77
CA THR A 21 24.75 -11.58 1.19
C THR A 21 23.59 -12.12 0.36
N GLY A 22 23.88 -12.54 -0.86
CA GLY A 22 22.90 -13.16 -1.74
C GLY A 22 22.50 -14.55 -1.25
N PHE A 23 21.34 -15.03 -1.68
CA PHE A 23 20.82 -16.37 -1.36
C PHE A 23 21.87 -17.49 -1.58
N ASN A 24 22.63 -17.40 -2.67
CA ASN A 24 23.69 -18.34 -3.05
C ASN A 24 24.93 -18.29 -2.13
N THR A 25 25.11 -17.23 -1.35
CA THR A 25 26.23 -17.08 -0.42
C THR A 25 25.93 -17.66 0.96
N ILE A 26 24.64 -17.75 1.32
CA ILE A 26 24.18 -18.26 2.63
C ILE A 26 23.86 -19.75 2.56
N PHE A 27 23.29 -20.24 1.45
CA PHE A 27 22.96 -21.64 1.28
C PHE A 27 24.10 -22.41 0.61
N THR A 28 24.99 -22.98 1.42
CA THR A 28 26.05 -23.89 0.97
C THR A 28 25.54 -25.29 0.65
N HIS A 29 24.36 -25.67 1.15
CA HIS A 29 23.74 -26.96 0.90
C HIS A 29 22.78 -26.91 -0.32
N ILE A 30 23.20 -27.51 -1.43
CA ILE A 30 22.51 -27.44 -2.73
C ILE A 30 21.05 -27.91 -2.64
N GLY A 31 20.76 -29.00 -1.91
CA GLY A 31 19.39 -29.50 -1.76
C GLY A 31 18.46 -28.54 -1.01
N LEU A 32 18.97 -27.80 -0.02
CA LEU A 32 18.18 -26.81 0.72
C LEU A 32 17.93 -25.57 -0.14
N ALA A 33 18.93 -25.15 -0.92
CA ALA A 33 18.81 -24.07 -1.87
C ALA A 33 17.73 -24.38 -2.94
N ALA A 34 17.80 -25.57 -3.56
CA ALA A 34 16.85 -26.01 -4.57
C ALA A 34 15.41 -26.08 -4.03
N THR A 35 15.23 -26.69 -2.85
CA THR A 35 13.92 -26.79 -2.19
C THR A 35 13.32 -25.42 -1.88
N THR A 36 14.15 -24.48 -1.40
CA THR A 36 13.72 -23.11 -1.12
C THR A 36 13.34 -22.38 -2.41
N LEU A 37 14.12 -22.51 -3.48
CA LEU A 37 13.80 -21.93 -4.79
C LEU A 37 12.48 -22.47 -5.35
N GLN A 38 12.24 -23.78 -5.23
CA GLN A 38 10.98 -24.40 -5.63
C GLN A 38 9.80 -23.81 -4.83
N ALA A 39 9.96 -23.63 -3.51
CA ALA A 39 8.94 -22.98 -2.69
C ALA A 39 8.68 -21.53 -3.13
N VAL A 40 9.72 -20.75 -3.45
CA VAL A 40 9.60 -19.39 -4.00
C VAL A 40 8.82 -19.40 -5.32
N GLN A 41 9.15 -20.32 -6.22
CA GLN A 41 8.49 -20.46 -7.52
C GLN A 41 7.02 -20.82 -7.40
N LEU A 42 6.65 -21.66 -6.43
CA LEU A 42 5.26 -22.02 -6.15
C LEU A 42 4.49 -20.86 -5.50
N VAL A 43 5.08 -20.18 -4.51
CA VAL A 43 4.38 -19.21 -3.67
C VAL A 43 4.28 -17.83 -4.34
N SER A 44 5.30 -17.40 -5.09
CA SER A 44 5.33 -16.03 -5.64
C SER A 44 4.15 -15.70 -6.56
N PRO A 45 3.76 -16.57 -7.53
CA PRO A 45 2.60 -16.30 -8.38
C PRO A 45 1.30 -16.17 -7.58
N ILE A 46 1.12 -17.01 -6.55
CA ILE A 46 -0.04 -16.97 -5.64
C ILE A 46 -0.12 -15.60 -4.95
N LEU A 47 1.00 -15.13 -4.40
CA LEU A 47 1.05 -13.84 -3.70
C LEU A 47 0.81 -12.64 -4.64
N ILE A 48 1.26 -12.73 -5.89
CA ILE A 48 1.01 -11.70 -6.90
C ILE A 48 -0.48 -11.68 -7.24
N ALA A 49 -1.05 -12.81 -7.65
CA ALA A 49 -2.46 -12.94 -8.01
C ALA A 49 -3.37 -12.51 -6.85
N SER A 50 -3.08 -12.95 -5.62
CA SER A 50 -3.87 -12.59 -4.45
C SER A 50 -3.80 -11.10 -4.14
N ASN A 51 -2.65 -10.44 -4.33
CA ASN A 51 -2.53 -8.99 -4.10
C ASN A 51 -3.27 -8.18 -5.16
N VAL A 52 -3.30 -8.64 -6.42
CA VAL A 52 -4.08 -8.02 -7.49
C VAL A 52 -5.57 -8.14 -7.15
N LEU A 53 -6.05 -9.35 -6.84
CA LEU A 53 -7.43 -9.58 -6.42
C LEU A 53 -7.81 -8.74 -5.19
N ALA A 54 -6.94 -8.70 -4.17
CA ALA A 54 -7.20 -7.91 -2.97
C ALA A 54 -7.32 -6.41 -3.27
N ASN A 55 -6.46 -5.86 -4.14
CA ASN A 55 -6.50 -4.45 -4.51
C ASN A 55 -7.77 -4.13 -5.32
N LEU A 56 -8.10 -4.98 -6.30
CA LEU A 56 -9.35 -4.90 -7.07
C LEU A 56 -10.57 -4.94 -6.14
N HIS A 57 -10.58 -5.87 -5.19
CA HIS A 57 -11.67 -6.03 -4.24
C HIS A 57 -11.86 -4.80 -3.36
N VAL A 58 -10.78 -4.26 -2.80
CA VAL A 58 -10.83 -3.05 -1.98
C VAL A 58 -11.34 -1.85 -2.79
N LEU A 59 -10.84 -1.65 -4.01
CA LEU A 59 -11.33 -0.59 -4.91
C LEU A 59 -12.82 -0.75 -5.20
N ARG A 60 -13.26 -1.95 -5.60
CA ARG A 60 -14.68 -2.23 -5.86
C ARG A 60 -15.55 -1.93 -4.64
N CYS A 61 -15.16 -2.37 -3.45
CA CYS A 61 -15.93 -2.10 -2.24
C CYS A 61 -16.01 -0.58 -1.98
N LEU A 62 -14.88 0.12 -2.04
CA LEU A 62 -14.86 1.58 -1.89
C LEU A 62 -15.78 2.31 -2.89
N GLU A 63 -15.95 1.80 -4.10
CA GLU A 63 -16.85 2.36 -5.12
C GLU A 63 -18.32 1.98 -4.96
N THR A 64 -18.61 0.77 -4.46
CA THR A 64 -19.96 0.18 -4.55
C THR A 64 -20.67 0.01 -3.21
N THR A 65 -19.96 0.01 -2.08
CA THR A 65 -20.52 -0.28 -0.75
C THR A 65 -20.54 0.94 0.17
N ALA A 66 -20.68 2.16 -0.40
CA ALA A 66 -20.64 3.42 0.36
C ALA A 66 -19.41 3.55 1.29
N GLY A 67 -18.28 2.93 0.90
CA GLY A 67 -17.05 2.94 1.68
C GLY A 67 -16.93 1.86 2.76
N ASP A 68 -17.83 0.88 2.82
CA ASP A 68 -17.68 -0.27 3.72
C ASP A 68 -16.59 -1.22 3.19
N VAL A 69 -15.36 -1.01 3.66
CA VAL A 69 -14.19 -1.82 3.30
C VAL A 69 -14.13 -3.06 4.19
N PRO A 70 -13.87 -4.25 3.64
CA PRO A 70 -13.66 -5.43 4.46
C PRO A 70 -12.53 -5.21 5.46
N LYS A 71 -12.64 -5.85 6.62
CA LYS A 71 -11.54 -5.88 7.59
C LYS A 71 -10.33 -6.57 6.96
N LEU A 72 -9.29 -5.81 6.66
CA LEU A 72 -8.09 -6.27 5.95
C LEU A 72 -7.14 -7.03 6.88
N ASP A 73 -7.63 -8.09 7.53
CA ASP A 73 -6.88 -8.94 8.46
C ASP A 73 -6.32 -10.21 7.80
N GLN A 74 -5.70 -11.08 8.59
CA GLN A 74 -5.09 -12.32 8.09
C GLN A 74 -6.11 -13.20 7.36
N THR A 75 -7.37 -13.24 7.82
CA THR A 75 -8.45 -14.03 7.21
C THR A 75 -8.76 -13.51 5.82
N PHE A 76 -8.88 -12.20 5.66
CA PHE A 76 -9.10 -11.56 4.36
C PHE A 76 -8.00 -11.92 3.35
N PHE A 77 -6.72 -11.76 3.74
CA PHE A 77 -5.60 -12.07 2.84
C PHE A 77 -5.50 -13.57 2.53
N SER A 78 -5.78 -14.43 3.51
CA SER A 78 -5.86 -15.88 3.28
C SER A 78 -6.97 -16.21 2.29
N ASN A 79 -8.15 -15.60 2.42
CA ASN A 79 -9.27 -15.84 1.50
C ASN A 79 -8.93 -15.38 0.08
N CYS A 80 -8.18 -14.28 -0.09
CA CYS A 80 -7.69 -13.86 -1.41
C CYS A 80 -6.73 -14.90 -2.03
N MET A 81 -5.81 -15.49 -1.24
CA MET A 81 -4.93 -16.55 -1.72
C MET A 81 -5.70 -17.83 -2.08
N TYR A 82 -6.74 -18.17 -1.31
CA TYR A 82 -7.56 -19.34 -1.58
C TYR A 82 -8.41 -19.13 -2.84
N ALA A 83 -8.94 -17.92 -3.04
CA ALA A 83 -9.77 -17.58 -4.19
C ALA A 83 -9.05 -17.72 -5.54
N VAL A 84 -7.75 -17.39 -5.60
CA VAL A 84 -6.96 -17.43 -6.85
C VAL A 84 -6.22 -18.76 -7.05
N THR A 85 -6.44 -19.77 -6.19
CA THR A 85 -5.72 -21.04 -6.26
C THR A 85 -6.63 -22.26 -6.23
N HIS A 86 -6.16 -23.35 -6.82
CA HIS A 86 -6.75 -24.67 -6.69
C HIS A 86 -5.96 -25.49 -5.67
N ALA A 87 -6.62 -25.93 -4.58
CA ALA A 87 -5.96 -26.70 -3.54
C ALA A 87 -5.67 -28.14 -3.99
N THR A 88 -4.46 -28.65 -3.73
CA THR A 88 -4.06 -30.03 -4.08
C THR A 88 -3.45 -30.77 -2.89
N GLY A 89 -3.61 -32.10 -2.86
CA GLY A 89 -3.07 -32.98 -1.80
C GLY A 89 -4.08 -33.40 -0.73
N HIS A 90 -3.61 -34.18 0.24
CA HIS A 90 -4.46 -34.73 1.30
C HIS A 90 -5.02 -33.64 2.22
N LYS A 91 -6.34 -33.66 2.47
CA LYS A 91 -7.08 -32.62 3.24
C LYS A 91 -7.01 -31.22 2.63
N ALA A 92 -6.89 -31.13 1.31
CA ALA A 92 -6.99 -29.88 0.59
C ALA A 92 -8.36 -29.22 0.84
N VAL A 93 -8.35 -27.91 1.15
CA VAL A 93 -9.54 -27.10 1.39
C VAL A 93 -9.64 -26.08 0.27
N GLN A 94 -10.76 -26.08 -0.47
CA GLN A 94 -11.04 -25.12 -1.53
C GLN A 94 -11.64 -23.82 -1.00
N PHE A 95 -11.58 -22.77 -1.82
CA PHE A 95 -12.25 -21.51 -1.52
C PHE A 95 -13.76 -21.69 -1.46
N ASP A 96 -14.36 -21.25 -0.36
CA ASP A 96 -15.80 -21.30 -0.15
C ASP A 96 -16.45 -20.02 -0.69
N ARG A 97 -16.96 -20.08 -1.92
CA ARG A 97 -17.63 -18.95 -2.60
C ARG A 97 -18.87 -18.49 -1.84
N ALA A 98 -19.63 -19.42 -1.25
CA ALA A 98 -20.86 -19.10 -0.53
C ALA A 98 -20.59 -18.28 0.74
N LYS A 99 -19.52 -18.59 1.46
CA LYS A 99 -19.09 -17.81 2.64
C LYS A 99 -18.43 -16.48 2.31
N ASN A 100 -17.98 -16.30 1.06
CA ASN A 100 -17.20 -15.13 0.64
C ASN A 100 -17.88 -14.43 -0.55
N GLY A 101 -19.17 -14.10 -0.42
CA GLY A 101 -19.97 -13.55 -1.52
C GLY A 101 -19.38 -12.28 -2.16
N GLU A 102 -18.97 -11.29 -1.35
CA GLU A 102 -18.40 -10.05 -1.88
C GLU A 102 -17.02 -10.25 -2.54
N LEU A 103 -16.17 -11.09 -1.97
CA LEU A 103 -14.89 -11.43 -2.59
C LEU A 103 -15.10 -12.25 -3.87
N THR A 104 -16.14 -13.08 -3.93
CA THR A 104 -16.51 -13.85 -5.11
C THR A 104 -16.87 -12.95 -6.28
N LYS A 105 -17.62 -11.87 -6.05
CA LYS A 105 -17.92 -10.86 -7.10
C LYS A 105 -16.64 -10.27 -7.69
N SER A 106 -15.66 -9.94 -6.85
CA SER A 106 -14.36 -9.45 -7.30
C SER A 106 -13.53 -10.52 -8.01
N LEU A 107 -13.62 -11.77 -7.57
CA LEU A 107 -12.96 -12.91 -8.20
C LEU A 107 -13.50 -13.11 -9.63
N ASP A 108 -14.80 -13.03 -9.83
CA ASP A 108 -15.41 -13.19 -11.16
C ASP A 108 -14.91 -12.12 -12.15
N ILE A 109 -14.79 -10.86 -11.71
CA ILE A 109 -14.19 -9.79 -12.52
C ILE A 109 -12.72 -10.08 -12.82
N TYR A 110 -11.94 -10.48 -11.80
CA TYR A 110 -10.54 -10.82 -11.97
C TYR A 110 -10.33 -11.95 -12.99
N LEU A 111 -11.13 -13.01 -12.91
CA LEU A 111 -11.03 -14.16 -13.81
C LEU A 111 -11.34 -13.79 -15.27
N GLN A 112 -12.25 -12.85 -15.50
CA GLN A 112 -12.56 -12.35 -16.85
C GLN A 112 -11.41 -11.57 -17.50
N GLN A 113 -10.49 -11.02 -16.69
CA GLN A 113 -9.32 -10.27 -17.18
C GLN A 113 -8.10 -11.16 -17.42
N LEU A 114 -8.17 -12.44 -17.08
CA LEU A 114 -7.06 -13.35 -17.30
C LEU A 114 -6.90 -13.67 -18.79
N PRO A 115 -5.65 -13.76 -19.30
CA PRO A 115 -5.40 -14.17 -20.68
C PRO A 115 -6.00 -15.54 -21.00
N GLN A 116 -6.42 -15.73 -22.24
CA GLN A 116 -6.89 -17.02 -22.72
C GLN A 116 -5.80 -18.10 -22.50
N GLY A 117 -6.20 -19.24 -21.93
CA GLY A 117 -5.28 -20.34 -21.62
C GLY A 117 -4.50 -20.18 -20.31
N HIS A 118 -4.78 -19.15 -19.50
CA HIS A 118 -4.21 -19.02 -18.16
C HIS A 118 -4.47 -20.29 -17.34
N GLN A 119 -3.39 -20.88 -16.81
CA GLN A 119 -3.47 -22.09 -16.02
C GLN A 119 -3.79 -21.75 -14.56
N PRO A 120 -4.73 -22.46 -13.91
CA PRO A 120 -5.00 -22.28 -12.49
C PRO A 120 -3.73 -22.47 -11.65
N LEU A 121 -3.51 -21.56 -10.70
CA LEU A 121 -2.40 -21.67 -9.76
C LEU A 121 -2.68 -22.80 -8.77
N GLU A 122 -1.78 -23.77 -8.69
CA GLU A 122 -1.90 -24.84 -7.70
C GLU A 122 -1.45 -24.40 -6.32
N ARG A 123 -2.16 -24.88 -5.30
CA ARG A 123 -1.80 -24.72 -3.89
C ARG A 123 -1.70 -26.08 -3.20
N PRO A 124 -0.52 -26.73 -3.27
CA PRO A 124 -0.24 -27.93 -2.50
C PRO A 124 -0.37 -27.71 -1.00
N THR A 125 -0.84 -28.71 -0.26
CA THR A 125 -0.97 -28.60 1.21
C THR A 125 0.36 -28.39 1.94
N LEU A 126 1.49 -28.77 1.32
CA LEU A 126 2.84 -28.58 1.87
C LEU A 126 3.28 -27.10 2.00
N ILE A 127 2.73 -26.19 1.19
CA ILE A 127 3.05 -24.74 1.29
C ILE A 127 2.10 -23.96 2.22
N LYS A 128 1.15 -24.64 2.88
CA LYS A 128 0.12 -24.01 3.73
C LYS A 128 0.71 -23.08 4.79
N ASP A 129 1.77 -23.52 5.46
CA ASP A 129 2.39 -22.74 6.54
C ASP A 129 3.08 -21.47 6.03
N ILE A 130 3.66 -21.54 4.83
CA ILE A 130 4.28 -20.38 4.15
C ILE A 130 3.20 -19.35 3.78
N LEU A 131 2.05 -19.80 3.26
CA LEU A 131 0.93 -18.92 2.91
C LEU A 131 0.27 -18.29 4.15
N ASN A 132 0.20 -19.03 5.27
CA ASN A 132 -0.27 -18.48 6.53
C ASN A 132 0.64 -17.36 7.03
N ALA A 133 1.97 -17.56 6.97
CA ALA A 133 2.95 -16.54 7.33
C ALA A 133 2.86 -15.32 6.39
N ALA A 134 2.69 -15.55 5.09
CA ALA A 134 2.51 -14.48 4.11
C ALA A 134 1.23 -13.66 4.36
N SER A 135 0.12 -14.31 4.74
CA SER A 135 -1.13 -13.62 5.08
C SER A 135 -1.00 -12.74 6.32
N LEU A 136 -0.27 -13.20 7.34
CA LEU A 136 0.05 -12.39 8.51
C LEU A 136 0.92 -11.19 8.15
N MET A 137 1.94 -11.40 7.30
CA MET A 137 2.82 -10.34 6.83
C MET A 137 2.10 -9.31 5.95
N ALA A 138 1.11 -9.73 5.15
CA ALA A 138 0.31 -8.85 4.31
C ALA A 138 -0.42 -7.78 5.14
N ARG A 139 -0.96 -8.15 6.32
CA ARG A 139 -1.56 -7.18 7.26
C ARG A 139 -0.55 -6.13 7.72
N THR A 140 0.63 -6.57 8.13
CA THR A 140 1.71 -5.67 8.59
C THR A 140 2.17 -4.76 7.46
N ASN A 141 2.34 -5.31 6.26
CA ASN A 141 2.72 -4.55 5.07
C ASN A 141 1.65 -3.51 4.71
N PHE A 142 0.37 -3.85 4.83
CA PHE A 142 -0.72 -2.89 4.62
C PHE A 142 -0.65 -1.71 5.58
N LYS A 143 -0.48 -1.95 6.88
CA LYS A 143 -0.28 -0.88 7.87
C LYS A 143 0.88 0.03 7.50
N ASN A 144 2.03 -0.57 7.21
CA ASN A 144 3.25 0.16 6.85
C ASN A 144 3.06 0.96 5.54
N HIS A 145 2.33 0.40 4.58
CA HIS A 145 2.02 1.05 3.31
C HIS A 145 1.18 2.30 3.52
N ILE A 146 0.14 2.23 4.35
CA ILE A 146 -0.67 3.42 4.69
C ILE A 146 0.19 4.47 5.39
N VAL A 147 0.91 4.11 6.45
CA VAL A 147 1.76 5.04 7.20
C VAL A 147 2.80 5.73 6.31
N THR A 148 3.45 4.96 5.42
CA THR A 148 4.55 5.47 4.60
C THR A 148 4.05 6.36 3.46
N ASN A 149 2.87 6.08 2.90
CA ASN A 149 2.42 6.73 1.68
C ASN A 149 1.31 7.77 1.88
N TYR A 150 0.63 7.78 3.03
CA TYR A 150 -0.52 8.64 3.24
C TYR A 150 -0.20 10.12 2.99
N PHE A 151 0.76 10.68 3.74
CA PHE A 151 1.11 12.09 3.62
C PHE A 151 1.78 12.44 2.29
N SER A 152 2.58 11.54 1.71
CA SER A 152 3.22 11.84 0.42
C SER A 152 2.21 11.91 -0.72
N ARG A 153 1.19 11.03 -0.70
CA ARG A 153 0.07 11.06 -1.66
C ARG A 153 -0.83 12.27 -1.43
N THR A 154 -1.21 12.55 -0.19
CA THR A 154 -1.98 13.74 0.19
C THR A 154 -1.28 15.03 -0.24
N LEU A 155 0.02 15.16 0.00
CA LEU A 155 0.79 16.34 -0.43
C LEU A 155 0.84 16.47 -1.95
N SER A 156 0.99 15.35 -2.68
CA SER A 156 0.98 15.37 -4.15
C SER A 156 -0.39 15.78 -4.69
N TRP A 157 -1.46 15.33 -4.04
CA TRP A 157 -2.83 15.75 -4.34
C TRP A 157 -3.08 17.22 -4.07
N ILE A 158 -2.65 17.75 -2.91
CA ILE A 158 -2.78 19.18 -2.65
C ILE A 158 -2.03 19.99 -3.72
N ARG A 159 -0.86 19.55 -4.15
CA ARG A 159 -0.12 20.24 -5.22
C ARG A 159 -0.87 20.23 -6.55
N LEU A 160 -1.53 19.13 -6.88
CA LEU A 160 -2.42 19.04 -8.05
C LEU A 160 -3.56 20.06 -7.93
N GLN A 161 -4.26 20.09 -6.80
CA GLN A 161 -5.39 21.01 -6.56
C GLN A 161 -4.95 22.49 -6.59
N LEU A 162 -3.85 22.83 -5.92
CA LEU A 162 -3.32 24.19 -5.93
C LEU A 162 -2.85 24.60 -7.33
N GLY A 163 -2.23 23.69 -8.09
CA GLY A 163 -1.73 23.95 -9.44
C GLY A 163 -2.82 24.34 -10.45
N GLN A 164 -4.09 23.98 -10.19
CA GLN A 164 -5.23 24.40 -11.00
C GLN A 164 -5.60 25.88 -10.81
N GLN A 165 -5.15 26.52 -9.72
CA GLN A 165 -5.42 27.93 -9.47
C GLN A 165 -4.29 28.81 -10.01
N ALA A 166 -4.66 29.87 -10.74
CA ALA A 166 -3.72 30.78 -11.38
C ALA A 166 -2.71 31.41 -10.40
N PHE A 167 -3.10 31.63 -9.14
CA PHE A 167 -2.22 32.16 -8.10
C PHE A 167 -1.01 31.25 -7.80
N PHE A 168 -1.19 29.92 -7.85
CA PHE A 168 -0.12 28.96 -7.55
C PHE A 168 0.55 28.41 -8.81
N ALA A 169 -0.09 28.46 -9.98
CA ALA A 169 0.37 27.82 -11.21
C ALA A 169 1.81 28.22 -11.65
N ASN A 170 2.19 29.48 -11.45
CA ASN A 170 3.51 30.01 -11.83
C ASN A 170 4.48 30.16 -10.64
N MET A 171 4.13 29.62 -9.49
CA MET A 171 4.90 29.80 -8.27
C MET A 171 6.13 28.86 -8.25
N ASP A 172 7.24 29.33 -7.65
CA ASP A 172 8.41 28.48 -7.45
C ASP A 172 8.04 27.17 -6.74
N SER A 173 8.58 26.07 -7.25
CA SER A 173 8.25 24.70 -6.78
C SER A 173 8.45 24.51 -5.27
N ARG A 174 9.39 25.22 -4.64
CA ARG A 174 9.63 25.14 -3.19
C ARG A 174 8.54 25.88 -2.43
N ILE A 175 8.11 27.05 -2.90
CA ILE A 175 7.04 27.83 -2.28
C ILE A 175 5.70 27.08 -2.45
N ALA A 176 5.40 26.54 -3.63
CA ALA A 176 4.23 25.69 -3.84
C ALA A 176 4.24 24.45 -2.93
N SER A 177 5.42 23.85 -2.71
CA SER A 177 5.58 22.75 -1.75
C SER A 177 5.35 23.19 -0.30
N SER A 178 5.75 24.41 0.07
CA SER A 178 5.47 24.98 1.39
C SER A 178 3.97 25.21 1.59
N TRP A 179 3.25 25.72 0.59
CA TRP A 179 1.79 25.85 0.62
C TRP A 179 1.10 24.50 0.77
N ALA A 180 1.52 23.48 0.02
CA ALA A 180 0.96 22.15 0.16
C ALA A 180 1.16 21.57 1.57
N LYS A 181 2.32 21.81 2.19
CA LYS A 181 2.58 21.41 3.59
C LYS A 181 1.76 22.21 4.60
N PHE A 182 1.51 23.50 4.33
CA PHE A 182 0.64 24.33 5.17
C PHE A 182 -0.79 23.79 5.18
N VAL A 183 -1.39 23.61 4.00
CA VAL A 183 -2.74 23.04 3.83
C VAL A 183 -2.83 21.65 4.45
N CYS A 184 -1.85 20.78 4.17
CA CYS A 184 -1.85 19.42 4.72
C CYS A 184 -1.82 19.42 6.25
N ARG A 185 -1.06 20.33 6.86
CA ARG A 185 -0.96 20.42 8.32
C ARG A 185 -2.24 20.98 8.92
N ALA A 186 -2.81 22.03 8.32
CA ALA A 186 -4.07 22.63 8.74
C ALA A 186 -5.22 21.59 8.73
N ALA A 187 -5.28 20.78 7.68
CA ALA A 187 -6.27 19.72 7.56
C ALA A 187 -6.04 18.58 8.56
N ALA A 188 -4.81 18.08 8.67
CA ALA A 188 -4.50 16.91 9.50
C ALA A 188 -4.61 17.16 11.02
N ASP A 189 -4.35 18.38 11.49
CA ASP A 189 -4.35 18.72 12.92
C ASP A 189 -5.73 19.12 13.47
N ASN A 190 -6.77 19.21 12.63
CA ASN A 190 -8.13 19.68 13.01
C ASN A 190 -8.14 21.08 13.64
N ILE A 191 -7.41 22.01 13.02
CA ILE A 191 -7.29 23.39 13.50
C ILE A 191 -8.49 24.21 13.01
N THR A 192 -9.09 25.02 13.88
CA THR A 192 -10.23 25.89 13.56
C THR A 192 -9.84 27.09 12.70
N ASN A 193 -8.71 27.73 12.99
CA ASN A 193 -8.19 28.86 12.22
C ASN A 193 -6.85 28.49 11.58
N ILE A 194 -6.86 28.22 10.28
CA ILE A 194 -5.67 27.72 9.57
C ILE A 194 -4.54 28.76 9.53
N TRP A 195 -4.87 30.05 9.61
CA TRP A 195 -3.90 31.15 9.51
C TRP A 195 -2.99 31.27 10.72
N ASP A 196 -3.39 30.72 11.88
CA ASP A 196 -2.54 30.64 13.07
C ASP A 196 -1.28 29.78 12.82
N LEU A 197 -1.30 28.93 11.79
CA LEU A 197 -0.12 28.18 11.36
C LEU A 197 0.83 28.98 10.46
N LEU A 198 0.34 30.01 9.76
CA LEU A 198 1.10 30.71 8.72
C LEU A 198 2.46 31.24 9.22
N PRO A 199 2.59 31.81 10.44
CA PRO A 199 3.88 32.27 10.97
C PRO A 199 4.96 31.19 11.06
N ARG A 200 4.58 29.89 11.09
CA ARG A 200 5.53 28.77 11.11
C ARG A 200 6.15 28.49 9.73
N TYR A 201 5.57 29.04 8.66
CA TYR A 201 6.00 28.84 7.28
C TYR A 201 6.62 30.13 6.73
N THR A 202 7.85 30.42 7.16
CA THR A 202 8.56 31.69 6.87
C THR A 202 8.75 32.00 5.38
N SER A 203 8.65 31.00 4.51
CA SER A 203 8.70 31.16 3.04
C SER A 203 7.38 31.60 2.42
N LEU A 204 6.28 31.66 3.17
CA LEU A 204 4.95 31.99 2.69
C LEU A 204 4.56 33.41 3.11
N ALA A 205 4.09 34.19 2.15
CA ALA A 205 3.46 35.48 2.41
C ALA A 205 1.95 35.30 2.58
N GLN A 206 1.29 36.26 3.23
CA GLN A 206 -0.17 36.28 3.28
C GLN A 206 -0.71 36.46 1.86
N PRO A 207 -1.61 35.56 1.39
CA PRO A 207 -2.15 35.64 0.05
C PRO A 207 -3.35 36.62 0.01
N PRO A 208 -3.84 36.99 -1.19
CA PRO A 208 -5.07 37.77 -1.32
C PRO A 208 -6.28 37.08 -0.67
N GLN A 209 -7.28 37.86 -0.22
CA GLN A 209 -8.43 37.34 0.53
C GLN A 209 -9.17 36.19 -0.16
N HIS A 210 -9.42 36.29 -1.48
CA HIS A 210 -10.10 35.20 -2.21
C HIS A 210 -9.32 33.88 -2.15
N ILE A 211 -7.98 33.93 -2.19
CA ILE A 211 -7.13 32.74 -2.04
C ILE A 211 -7.18 32.23 -0.59
N MET A 212 -7.32 33.13 0.38
CA MET A 212 -7.53 32.71 1.76
C MET A 212 -8.82 31.90 1.89
N ASP A 213 -9.93 32.42 1.37
CA ASP A 213 -11.23 31.76 1.41
C ASP A 213 -11.19 30.39 0.69
N ASP A 214 -10.53 30.31 -0.47
CA ASP A 214 -10.35 29.05 -1.22
C ASP A 214 -9.53 28.02 -0.43
N LEU A 215 -8.47 28.44 0.26
CA LEU A 215 -7.65 27.56 1.09
C LEU A 215 -8.39 27.07 2.34
N GLU A 216 -9.21 27.91 2.97
CA GLU A 216 -10.09 27.51 4.07
C GLU A 216 -11.10 26.46 3.64
N ASN A 217 -11.76 26.69 2.50
CA ASN A 217 -12.72 25.73 1.92
C ASN A 217 -12.05 24.40 1.56
N LEU A 218 -10.85 24.44 0.99
CA LEU A 218 -10.08 23.23 0.70
C LEU A 218 -9.74 22.47 1.99
N VAL A 219 -9.25 23.15 3.02
CA VAL A 219 -8.94 22.52 4.31
C VAL A 219 -10.19 21.92 4.96
N ALA A 220 -11.32 22.63 4.97
CA ALA A 220 -12.57 22.13 5.53
C ALA A 220 -13.05 20.87 4.79
N THR A 221 -12.97 20.86 3.46
CA THR A 221 -13.30 19.69 2.63
C THR A 221 -12.38 18.52 2.96
N MET A 222 -11.07 18.76 3.07
CA MET A 222 -10.11 17.74 3.46
C MET A 222 -10.42 17.17 4.84
N GLN A 223 -10.73 18.01 5.84
CA GLN A 223 -11.03 17.57 7.20
C GLN A 223 -12.25 16.61 7.26
N GLN A 224 -13.23 16.80 6.37
CA GLN A 224 -14.40 15.91 6.27
C GLN A 224 -14.07 14.55 5.63
N LEU A 225 -13.09 14.51 4.71
CA LEU A 225 -12.86 13.35 3.84
C LEU A 225 -11.60 12.57 4.18
N MET A 226 -10.64 13.16 4.90
CA MET A 226 -9.32 12.59 5.16
C MET A 226 -9.30 11.52 6.28
N GLY A 227 -10.47 11.02 6.67
CA GLY A 227 -10.62 10.04 7.75
C GLY A 227 -10.54 10.65 9.15
N PRO A 228 -10.35 9.82 10.20
CA PRO A 228 -10.37 10.28 11.58
C PRO A 228 -9.23 11.26 11.89
N LEU A 229 -9.59 12.41 12.46
CA LEU A 229 -8.67 13.45 12.90
C LEU A 229 -8.33 13.34 14.40
N PRO A 230 -7.15 13.80 14.85
CA PRO A 230 -6.04 14.27 14.01
C PRO A 230 -5.36 13.10 13.29
N VAL A 231 -4.88 13.34 12.07
CA VAL A 231 -4.13 12.33 11.32
C VAL A 231 -2.69 12.30 11.78
N THR A 232 -2.30 11.21 12.44
CA THR A 232 -0.96 10.99 12.97
C THR A 232 -0.44 9.62 12.53
N GLU A 233 0.86 9.39 12.63
CA GLU A 233 1.42 8.05 12.40
C GLU A 233 0.71 6.99 13.26
N TRP A 234 0.40 7.32 14.52
CA TRP A 234 -0.30 6.42 15.42
C TRP A 234 -1.74 6.12 14.96
N SER A 235 -2.50 7.13 14.51
CA SER A 235 -3.88 6.91 14.05
C SER A 235 -3.91 6.07 12.76
N LEU A 236 -2.97 6.34 11.84
CA LEU A 236 -2.76 5.56 10.61
C LEU A 236 -2.42 4.08 10.92
N GLN A 237 -1.59 3.82 11.93
CA GLN A 237 -1.26 2.45 12.35
C GLN A 237 -2.43 1.73 13.04
N ARG A 238 -3.24 2.47 13.80
CA ARG A 238 -4.33 1.93 14.62
C ARG A 238 -5.55 1.57 13.78
N ARG A 239 -5.93 2.41 12.81
CA ARG A 239 -7.12 2.24 11.96
C ARG A 239 -6.80 2.54 10.47
N PRO A 240 -5.86 1.82 9.84
CA PRO A 240 -5.44 2.11 8.47
C PRO A 240 -6.59 2.08 7.44
N GLU A 241 -7.61 1.24 7.65
CA GLU A 241 -8.76 1.13 6.75
C GLU A 241 -9.59 2.41 6.69
N SER A 242 -9.68 3.16 7.79
CA SER A 242 -10.47 4.40 7.86
C SER A 242 -9.92 5.54 6.99
N TYR A 243 -8.73 5.36 6.43
CA TYR A 243 -8.04 6.31 5.56
C TYR A 243 -8.08 5.90 4.09
N LEU A 244 -8.66 4.73 3.77
CA LEU A 244 -8.79 4.26 2.39
C LEU A 244 -9.75 5.10 1.54
N PRO A 245 -10.91 5.58 2.05
CA PRO A 245 -11.79 6.45 1.26
C PRO A 245 -11.09 7.72 0.77
N TRP A 246 -10.30 8.36 1.63
CA TRP A 246 -9.46 9.50 1.24
C TRP A 246 -8.49 9.14 0.12
N LEU A 247 -7.76 8.04 0.27
CA LEU A 247 -6.78 7.60 -0.73
C LEU A 247 -7.44 7.21 -2.05
N GLN A 248 -8.70 6.74 -2.03
CA GLN A 248 -9.46 6.46 -3.25
C GLN A 248 -9.82 7.76 -3.97
N LEU A 249 -10.29 8.77 -3.25
CA LEU A 249 -10.55 10.10 -3.82
C LEU A 249 -9.28 10.64 -4.48
N VAL A 250 -8.16 10.61 -3.74
CA VAL A 250 -6.87 11.04 -4.27
C VAL A 250 -6.48 10.26 -5.53
N LEU A 251 -6.73 8.95 -5.57
CA LEU A 251 -6.44 8.13 -6.74
C LEU A 251 -7.29 8.54 -7.95
N LYS A 252 -8.59 8.77 -7.76
CA LYS A 252 -9.51 9.19 -8.85
C LYS A 252 -9.09 10.52 -9.47
N ASP A 253 -8.77 11.51 -8.64
CA ASP A 253 -8.30 12.80 -9.14
C ASP A 253 -6.95 12.67 -9.88
N PHE A 254 -6.10 11.71 -9.48
CA PHE A 254 -4.88 11.41 -10.22
C PHE A 254 -5.20 10.75 -11.56
N GLU A 255 -6.17 9.84 -11.62
CA GLU A 255 -6.63 9.21 -12.87
C GLU A 255 -7.18 10.23 -13.86
N GLU A 256 -7.99 11.18 -13.40
CA GLU A 256 -8.52 12.28 -14.22
C GLU A 256 -7.43 13.23 -14.72
N ALA A 257 -6.34 13.38 -13.97
CA ALA A 257 -5.22 14.23 -14.34
C ALA A 257 -4.19 13.55 -15.27
N GLN A 258 -4.37 12.28 -15.67
CA GLN A 258 -3.32 11.54 -16.42
C GLN A 258 -2.97 12.15 -17.78
N ASP A 259 -3.87 12.91 -18.39
CA ASP A 259 -3.63 13.58 -19.67
C ASP A 259 -2.89 14.92 -19.53
N THR A 260 -2.49 15.31 -18.32
CA THR A 260 -1.77 16.56 -18.05
C THR A 260 -0.25 16.35 -17.97
N PRO A 261 0.58 17.34 -18.35
CA PRO A 261 2.05 17.21 -18.31
C PRO A 261 2.61 16.87 -16.93
N ASP A 262 1.95 17.33 -15.87
CA ASP A 262 2.36 17.19 -14.47
C ASP A 262 1.56 16.12 -13.72
N ALA A 263 0.97 15.17 -14.45
CA ALA A 263 0.16 14.08 -13.90
C ALA A 263 0.90 13.34 -12.77
N PRO A 264 0.31 13.25 -11.55
CA PRO A 264 0.87 12.44 -10.49
C PRO A 264 0.84 10.95 -10.85
N LYS A 265 1.80 10.19 -10.31
CA LYS A 265 1.83 8.74 -10.51
C LYS A 265 0.65 8.07 -9.81
N LEU A 266 -0.08 7.23 -10.56
CA LEU A 266 -1.08 6.33 -10.00
C LEU A 266 -0.47 5.34 -9.01
N PHE A 267 -1.30 4.84 -8.10
CA PHE A 267 -0.86 3.98 -7.02
C PHE A 267 -1.89 2.92 -6.63
N SER A 268 -1.40 1.86 -5.99
CA SER A 268 -2.25 0.83 -5.41
C SER A 268 -2.69 1.18 -3.98
N MET A 269 -3.92 0.77 -3.63
CA MET A 269 -4.50 0.89 -2.29
C MET A 269 -3.82 -0.06 -1.30
N LEU A 270 -3.43 -1.25 -1.78
CA LEU A 270 -2.68 -2.24 -1.02
C LEU A 270 -1.23 -2.34 -1.47
N PRO A 271 -0.32 -2.90 -0.64
CA PRO A 271 1.07 -3.09 -1.04
C PRO A 271 1.17 -4.03 -2.25
N GLN A 272 1.48 -3.47 -3.42
CA GLN A 272 1.90 -4.24 -4.58
C GLN A 272 3.42 -4.12 -4.68
N SER A 273 4.15 -5.12 -4.18
CA SER A 273 5.56 -5.22 -4.57
C SER A 273 5.64 -5.64 -6.05
N ASN A 274 6.69 -5.14 -6.71
CA ASN A 274 7.19 -5.56 -8.01
C ASN A 274 6.97 -7.07 -8.27
N ASN A 275 6.63 -7.41 -9.52
CA ASN A 275 6.45 -8.77 -10.03
C ASN A 275 7.71 -9.66 -9.91
N THR A 276 8.88 -9.10 -9.59
CA THR A 276 10.17 -9.80 -9.62
C THR A 276 10.61 -10.38 -8.27
N THR A 277 9.75 -11.17 -7.61
CA THR A 277 9.99 -11.92 -6.35
C THR A 277 9.47 -11.23 -5.08
N LYS A 278 8.63 -11.95 -4.33
CA LYS A 278 8.09 -11.53 -3.03
C LYS A 278 9.02 -12.03 -1.92
N PHE A 279 9.22 -11.26 -0.86
CA PHE A 279 9.83 -11.78 0.36
C PHE A 279 8.92 -12.86 0.93
N ILE A 280 9.39 -14.11 0.92
CA ILE A 280 8.69 -15.22 1.57
C ILE A 280 9.39 -15.58 2.88
N THR A 281 8.61 -15.93 3.89
CA THR A 281 9.12 -16.44 5.15
C THR A 281 8.91 -17.93 5.18
N ILE A 282 10.01 -18.69 5.23
CA ILE A 282 9.98 -20.15 5.39
C ILE A 282 10.49 -20.45 6.79
N SER A 283 9.63 -21.01 7.65
CA SER A 283 10.06 -21.50 8.97
C SER A 283 10.79 -22.83 8.84
N SER A 284 11.61 -23.20 9.83
CA SER A 284 12.30 -24.51 9.85
C SER A 284 11.33 -25.67 9.71
N THR A 285 10.14 -25.58 10.30
CA THR A 285 9.07 -26.58 10.16
C THR A 285 8.53 -26.66 8.74
N SER A 286 8.32 -25.52 8.07
CA SER A 286 7.87 -25.49 6.68
C SER A 286 8.93 -26.07 5.74
N LEU A 287 10.20 -25.75 6.00
CA LEU A 287 11.34 -26.25 5.24
C LEU A 287 11.50 -27.77 5.40
N GLN A 288 11.35 -28.29 6.62
CA GLN A 288 11.40 -29.73 6.87
C GLN A 288 10.28 -30.48 6.15
N LYS A 289 9.05 -29.94 6.14
CA LYS A 289 7.93 -30.53 5.38
C LYS A 289 8.20 -30.56 3.88
N LEU A 290 8.80 -29.50 3.34
CA LEU A 290 9.21 -29.43 1.93
C LEU A 290 10.25 -30.51 1.60
N LEU A 291 11.27 -30.68 2.45
CA LEU A 291 12.33 -31.67 2.25
C LEU A 291 11.87 -33.12 2.35
N LEU A 292 10.84 -33.38 3.16
CA LEU A 292 10.27 -34.72 3.29
C LEU A 292 9.30 -35.07 2.14
N ALA A 293 8.93 -34.09 1.32
CA ALA A 293 8.02 -34.27 0.19
C ALA A 293 8.75 -34.39 -1.17
N THR A 294 10.05 -34.07 -1.22
CA THR A 294 10.97 -34.32 -2.34
C THR A 294 11.63 -35.68 -2.23
#